data_AF-A0A6J6W871-F1
#
_entry.id   AF-A0A6J6W871-F1
#
_cell.length_a   1.000
_cell.length_b   1.000
_cell.length_c   1.000
_cell.angle_alpha   90.00
_cell.angle_beta   90.00
_cell.angle_gamma   90.00
#
_symmetry.space_group_name_H-M   'P 1'
#
loop_
_entity.id
_entity.type
_entity.pdbx_description
1 polymer ?
#
loop_
_entity_poly.entity_id
_entity_poly.type
_entity_poly.pdbx_seq_one_letter_code
_entity_poly.pdbx_strand_id
1 'polypeptide(L)'
;MAGSEQDGLDGADADLFVGATWVLTPTNATNQDAHALTRSLAIAVGAEVIEIEPERHDALVAVVSHVPQLAATTLMDVASEAGDGSAVLLRLAAGGFRDMTRIAASHPAIWPDICAANRDAIVDALDSYVEALGAVRGMVASGDRVALLELLTRARNSRRALPVSAAIEGPLAEIRTPIADRPGVLAEVTTLAGSLGVNILDLEIVHSIEGESGVLVLVVPSARAASLVDALISSGYRPVRSEL
;
A
#
# COMPACT_ATOMS: atom_id res chain seq x y z
N MET A 1 10.17 -8.41 4.53
CA MET A 1 9.52 -7.17 4.08
C MET A 1 8.57 -6.71 5.17
N ALA A 2 9.14 -6.21 6.27
CA ALA A 2 8.45 -5.63 7.42
C ALA A 2 9.26 -4.42 7.86
N GLY A 3 8.62 -3.44 8.47
CA GLY A 3 9.27 -2.24 8.98
C GLY A 3 8.35 -1.51 9.95
N SER A 4 8.94 -0.70 10.81
CA SER A 4 8.23 0.19 11.71
C SER A 4 8.63 1.63 11.42
N GLU A 5 7.71 2.56 11.64
CA GLU A 5 7.97 4.00 11.67
C GLU A 5 8.68 4.45 12.96
N GLN A 6 8.83 3.57 13.95
CA GLN A 6 9.57 3.82 15.19
C GLN A 6 11.05 3.50 15.01
N ASP A 7 11.90 4.40 15.49
CA ASP A 7 13.35 4.22 15.46
C ASP A 7 13.87 3.50 16.71
N GLY A 8 14.94 2.73 16.53
CA GLY A 8 15.68 2.11 17.64
C GLY A 8 15.00 0.91 18.28
N LEU A 9 15.54 0.47 19.43
CA LEU A 9 15.07 -0.74 20.13
C LEU A 9 13.67 -0.56 20.74
N ASP A 10 13.24 0.67 20.99
CA ASP A 10 11.91 0.96 21.53
C ASP A 10 10.79 0.63 20.52
N GLY A 11 11.12 0.58 19.23
CA GLY A 11 10.23 0.12 18.16
C GLY A 11 10.23 -1.39 17.93
N ALA A 12 10.92 -2.17 18.76
CA ALA A 12 10.96 -3.62 18.61
C ALA A 12 9.62 -4.26 18.97
N ASP A 13 9.10 -5.08 18.07
CA ASP A 13 7.85 -5.82 18.24
C ASP A 13 8.10 -7.32 17.99
N ALA A 14 7.59 -8.16 18.89
CA ALA A 14 7.67 -9.62 18.76
C ALA A 14 6.84 -10.13 17.57
N ASP A 15 5.79 -9.40 17.20
CA ASP A 15 4.87 -9.75 16.10
C ASP A 15 5.25 -9.06 14.78
N LEU A 16 6.38 -8.33 14.72
CA LEU A 16 6.81 -7.55 13.55
C LEU A 16 6.81 -8.33 12.23
N PHE A 17 7.08 -9.64 12.30
CA PHE A 17 7.20 -10.51 11.14
C PHE A 17 5.95 -11.34 10.86
N VAL A 18 4.93 -11.30 11.71
CA VAL A 18 3.71 -12.11 11.56
C VAL A 18 2.97 -11.71 10.29
N GLY A 19 2.78 -12.67 9.37
CA GLY A 19 2.16 -12.45 8.06
C GLY A 19 3.00 -11.65 7.07
N ALA A 20 4.22 -11.21 7.45
CA ALA A 20 5.11 -10.50 6.56
C ALA A 20 5.84 -11.46 5.63
N THR A 21 6.03 -11.08 4.37
CA THR A 21 6.86 -11.85 3.44
C THR A 21 8.33 -11.79 3.86
N TRP A 22 8.96 -12.94 4.10
CA TRP A 22 10.39 -13.08 4.34
C TRP A 22 11.06 -13.71 3.12
N VAL A 23 11.93 -12.96 2.45
CA VAL A 23 12.64 -13.47 1.27
C VAL A 23 13.93 -14.15 1.68
N LEU A 24 14.13 -15.38 1.23
CA LEU A 24 15.41 -16.07 1.27
C LEU A 24 15.98 -16.13 -0.14
N THR A 25 17.28 -15.89 -0.27
CA THR A 25 17.97 -15.88 -1.57
C THR A 25 19.07 -16.96 -1.64
N PRO A 26 18.69 -18.25 -1.58
CA PRO A 26 19.67 -19.34 -1.63
C PRO A 26 20.40 -19.34 -2.98
N THR A 27 21.66 -19.78 -2.94
CA THR A 27 22.51 -20.00 -4.12
C THR A 27 22.96 -21.45 -4.14
N ASN A 28 23.60 -21.87 -5.23
CA ASN A 28 24.20 -23.21 -5.33
C ASN A 28 25.31 -23.45 -4.28
N ALA A 29 25.87 -22.39 -3.69
CA ALA A 29 26.87 -22.48 -2.63
C ALA A 29 26.28 -22.47 -1.21
N THR A 30 24.96 -22.27 -1.07
CA THR A 30 24.31 -22.17 0.23
C THR A 30 24.31 -23.53 0.94
N ASN A 31 24.81 -23.56 2.18
CA ASN A 31 24.74 -24.74 3.02
C ASN A 31 23.28 -25.09 3.35
N GLN A 32 22.89 -26.35 3.10
CA GLN A 32 21.50 -26.80 3.22
C GLN A 32 20.99 -26.77 4.66
N ASP A 33 21.83 -27.10 5.65
CA ASP A 33 21.43 -27.09 7.07
C ASP A 33 21.19 -25.66 7.56
N ALA A 34 22.08 -24.72 7.20
CA ALA A 34 21.93 -23.31 7.53
C ALA A 34 20.68 -22.70 6.86
N HIS A 35 20.41 -23.07 5.61
CA HIS A 35 19.20 -22.67 4.91
C HIS A 35 17.94 -23.20 5.61
N ALA A 36 17.89 -24.48 5.93
CA ALA A 36 16.75 -25.10 6.62
C ALA A 36 16.50 -24.48 8.00
N LEU A 37 17.58 -24.19 8.75
CA LEU A 37 17.49 -23.50 10.03
C LEU A 37 16.92 -22.08 9.89
N THR A 38 17.43 -21.30 8.93
CA THR A 38 16.98 -19.92 8.69
C THR A 38 15.53 -19.87 8.24
N ARG A 39 15.13 -20.78 7.34
CA ARG A 39 13.74 -20.95 6.91
C ARG A 39 12.83 -21.31 8.09
N SER A 40 13.25 -22.24 8.94
CA SER A 40 12.47 -22.65 10.12
C SER A 40 12.30 -21.52 11.12
N LEU A 41 13.34 -20.70 11.32
CA LEU A 41 13.28 -19.50 12.16
C LEU A 41 12.27 -18.48 11.63
N ALA A 42 12.33 -18.15 10.34
CA ALA A 42 11.41 -17.20 9.72
C ALA A 42 9.94 -17.64 9.86
N ILE A 43 9.67 -18.94 9.67
CA ILE A 43 8.33 -19.51 9.88
C ILE A 43 7.93 -19.45 11.37
N ALA A 44 8.85 -19.73 12.28
CA ALA A 44 8.57 -19.74 13.72
C ALA A 44 8.17 -18.35 14.27
N VAL A 45 8.65 -17.27 13.64
CA VAL A 45 8.23 -15.89 13.96
C VAL A 45 7.00 -15.42 13.17
N GLY A 46 6.31 -16.35 12.50
CA GLY A 46 5.04 -16.08 11.80
C GLY A 46 5.19 -15.49 10.40
N ALA A 47 6.40 -15.45 9.83
CA ALA A 47 6.62 -14.89 8.50
C ALA A 47 6.27 -15.88 7.38
N GLU A 48 5.90 -15.34 6.23
CA GLU A 48 5.67 -16.10 5.01
C GLU A 48 6.93 -16.17 4.16
N VAL A 49 7.55 -17.34 4.09
CA VAL A 49 8.84 -17.49 3.42
C VAL A 49 8.66 -17.70 1.91
N ILE A 50 9.31 -16.84 1.13
CA ILE A 50 9.51 -17.04 -0.31
C ILE A 50 10.99 -17.22 -0.61
N GLU A 51 11.30 -18.08 -1.58
CA GLU A 51 12.66 -18.31 -2.06
C GLU A 51 12.78 -17.83 -3.50
N ILE A 52 13.82 -17.05 -3.77
CA ILE A 52 14.07 -16.49 -5.10
C ILE A 52 15.57 -16.24 -5.30
N GLU A 53 16.03 -16.21 -6.54
CA GLU A 53 17.43 -15.91 -6.84
C GLU A 53 17.80 -14.47 -6.41
N PRO A 54 19.03 -14.22 -5.91
CA PRO A 54 19.44 -12.90 -5.44
C PRO A 54 19.20 -11.78 -6.45
N GLU A 55 19.62 -11.97 -7.69
CA GLU A 55 19.51 -10.95 -8.75
C GLU A 55 18.03 -10.67 -9.09
N ARG A 56 17.19 -11.69 -8.97
CA ARG A 56 15.76 -11.57 -9.23
C ARG A 56 15.02 -10.89 -8.08
N HIS A 57 15.43 -11.12 -6.83
CA HIS A 57 14.96 -10.35 -5.69
C HIS A 57 15.23 -8.86 -5.91
N ASP A 58 16.47 -8.51 -6.25
CA ASP A 58 16.90 -7.13 -6.41
C ASP A 58 16.14 -6.42 -7.55
N ALA A 59 15.94 -7.09 -8.68
CA ALA A 59 15.12 -6.57 -9.77
C ALA A 59 13.65 -6.34 -9.38
N LEU A 60 13.04 -7.27 -8.64
CA LEU A 60 11.65 -7.13 -8.20
C LEU A 60 11.50 -6.02 -7.15
N VAL A 61 12.38 -5.97 -6.14
CA VAL A 61 12.35 -4.98 -5.06
C VAL A 61 12.67 -3.57 -5.60
N ALA A 62 13.49 -3.46 -6.65
CA ALA A 62 13.68 -2.19 -7.35
C ALA A 62 12.33 -1.62 -7.84
N VAL A 63 11.48 -2.45 -8.45
CA VAL A 63 10.18 -2.03 -8.97
C VAL A 63 9.15 -1.78 -7.86
N VAL A 64 9.07 -2.64 -6.84
CA VAL A 64 7.98 -2.57 -5.85
C VAL A 64 8.31 -1.76 -4.59
N SER A 65 9.58 -1.37 -4.39
CA SER A 65 10.02 -0.63 -3.19
C SER A 65 10.93 0.56 -3.51
N HIS A 66 12.03 0.35 -4.23
CA HIS A 66 13.03 1.41 -4.41
C HIS A 66 12.54 2.54 -5.33
N VAL A 67 12.04 2.20 -6.52
CA VAL A 67 11.48 3.18 -7.45
C VAL A 67 10.29 3.92 -6.86
N PRO A 68 9.32 3.27 -6.18
CA PRO A 68 8.25 3.97 -5.47
C PRO A 68 8.77 5.01 -4.47
N GLN A 69 9.79 4.68 -3.67
CA GLN A 69 10.41 5.64 -2.77
C GLN A 69 10.98 6.84 -3.54
N LEU A 70 11.83 6.59 -4.54
CA LEU A 70 12.48 7.65 -5.29
C LEU A 70 11.46 8.53 -6.01
N ALA A 71 10.43 7.94 -6.61
CA ALA A 71 9.34 8.67 -7.26
C ALA A 71 8.56 9.54 -6.27
N ALA A 72 8.24 9.02 -5.08
CA ALA A 72 7.58 9.78 -4.02
C ALA A 72 8.44 10.96 -3.52
N THR A 73 9.73 10.72 -3.28
CA THR A 73 10.70 11.75 -2.87
C THR A 73 10.84 12.81 -3.95
N THR A 74 11.05 12.44 -5.22
CA THR A 74 11.16 13.38 -6.33
C THR A 74 9.88 14.19 -6.55
N LEU A 75 8.70 13.56 -6.43
CA LEU A 75 7.42 14.27 -6.55
C LEU A 75 7.25 15.32 -5.44
N MET A 76 7.62 14.97 -4.20
CA MET A 76 7.60 15.90 -3.08
C MET A 76 8.61 17.04 -3.25
N ASP A 77 9.80 16.74 -3.75
CA ASP A 77 10.85 17.71 -4.03
C ASP A 77 10.38 18.75 -5.08
N VAL A 78 9.85 18.29 -6.22
CA VAL A 78 9.25 19.14 -7.25
C VAL A 78 8.12 20.03 -6.69
N ALA A 79 7.27 19.48 -5.83
CA ALA A 79 6.20 20.24 -5.19
C ALA A 79 6.74 21.34 -4.25
N SER A 80 7.86 21.06 -3.57
CA SER A 80 8.52 22.01 -2.66
C SER A 80 9.22 23.15 -3.40
N GLU A 81 9.76 22.87 -4.59
CA GLU A 81 10.49 23.83 -5.42
C GLU A 81 9.58 24.73 -6.28
N ALA A 82 8.25 24.56 -6.23
CA ALA A 82 7.27 25.30 -7.03
C ALA A 82 7.16 26.82 -6.71
N GLY A 83 8.12 27.40 -5.97
CA GLY A 83 8.26 28.84 -5.73
C GLY A 83 7.11 29.45 -4.92
N ASP A 84 6.70 30.68 -5.28
CA ASP A 84 5.62 31.44 -4.63
C ASP A 84 4.26 30.71 -4.61
N GLY A 85 4.10 29.68 -5.44
CA GLY A 85 2.92 28.80 -5.48
C GLY A 85 2.95 27.64 -4.47
N SER A 86 4.10 27.35 -3.84
CA SER A 86 4.26 26.21 -2.92
C SER A 86 3.27 26.22 -1.76
N ALA A 87 2.99 27.39 -1.17
CA ALA A 87 2.04 27.50 -0.06
C ALA A 87 0.59 27.19 -0.48
N VAL A 88 0.21 27.53 -1.71
CA VAL A 88 -1.11 27.19 -2.27
C VAL A 88 -1.14 25.73 -2.71
N LEU A 89 -0.08 25.24 -3.34
CA LEU A 89 0.07 23.84 -3.75
C LEU A 89 0.00 22.89 -2.54
N LEU A 90 0.69 23.19 -1.45
CA LEU A 90 0.65 22.40 -0.22
C LEU A 90 -0.72 22.47 0.49
N ARG A 91 -1.50 23.54 0.27
CA ARG A 91 -2.90 23.58 0.71
C ARG A 91 -3.81 22.73 -0.18
N LEU A 92 -3.51 22.66 -1.48
CA LEU A 92 -4.18 21.78 -2.44
C LEU A 92 -3.69 20.33 -2.39
N ALA A 93 -2.60 20.06 -1.66
CA ALA A 93 -2.07 18.73 -1.37
C ALA A 93 -3.05 17.97 -0.44
N ALA A 94 -4.17 17.56 -1.03
CA ALA A 94 -5.19 16.72 -0.45
C ALA A 94 -4.76 15.23 -0.47
N GLY A 95 -5.64 14.34 0.01
CA GLY A 95 -5.37 12.93 0.32
C GLY A 95 -4.42 12.23 -0.66
N GLY A 96 -4.76 12.17 -1.95
CA GLY A 96 -3.96 11.42 -2.93
C GLY A 96 -2.49 11.87 -3.06
N PHE A 97 -2.19 13.16 -2.91
CA PHE A 97 -0.79 13.62 -2.90
C PHE A 97 -0.08 13.18 -1.62
N ARG A 98 -0.74 13.31 -0.46
CA ARG A 98 -0.18 12.90 0.83
C ARG A 98 0.06 11.39 0.89
N ASP A 99 -0.87 10.60 0.34
CA ASP A 99 -0.75 9.14 0.33
C ASP A 99 0.39 8.68 -0.58
N MET A 100 0.49 9.27 -1.78
CA MET A 100 1.58 8.98 -2.72
C MET A 100 2.95 9.41 -2.17
N THR A 101 3.02 10.53 -1.46
CA THR A 101 4.27 11.07 -0.92
C THR A 101 4.55 10.64 0.53
N ARG A 102 3.69 9.82 1.15
CA ARG A 102 3.86 9.37 2.55
C ARG A 102 5.23 8.76 2.81
N ILE A 103 5.71 7.93 1.88
CA ILE A 103 7.01 7.25 2.02
C ILE A 103 8.20 8.20 1.78
N ALA A 104 8.00 9.39 1.22
CA ALA A 104 9.06 10.40 1.13
C ALA A 104 9.55 10.87 2.52
N ALA A 105 8.77 10.63 3.58
CA ALA A 105 9.14 10.89 4.97
C ALA A 105 10.00 9.78 5.61
N SER A 106 10.35 8.71 4.88
CA SER A 106 11.24 7.64 5.37
C SER A 106 12.61 8.19 5.78
N HIS A 107 13.28 7.52 6.72
CA HIS A 107 14.60 7.95 7.21
C HIS A 107 15.61 8.06 6.05
N PRO A 108 16.17 9.23 5.74
CA PRO A 108 16.90 9.45 4.50
C PRO A 108 18.24 8.71 4.44
N ALA A 109 18.89 8.49 5.60
CA ALA A 109 20.26 7.97 5.64
C ALA A 109 20.44 6.54 5.08
N ILE A 110 19.39 5.73 5.01
CA ILE A 110 19.49 4.34 4.50
C ILE A 110 19.46 4.28 2.97
N TRP A 111 18.85 5.28 2.32
CA TRP A 111 18.55 5.22 0.89
C TRP A 111 19.77 5.34 -0.02
N PRO A 112 20.81 6.15 0.29
CA PRO A 112 22.05 6.14 -0.48
C PRO A 112 22.70 4.76 -0.56
N ASP A 113 22.72 4.01 0.55
CA ASP A 113 23.30 2.67 0.60
C ASP A 113 22.46 1.65 -0.19
N ILE A 114 21.13 1.73 -0.07
CA ILE A 114 20.20 0.92 -0.89
C ILE A 114 20.41 1.19 -2.39
N CYS A 115 20.48 2.46 -2.77
CA CYS A 115 20.70 2.88 -4.15
C CYS A 115 22.08 2.45 -4.66
N ALA A 116 23.11 2.47 -3.82
CA ALA A 116 24.44 2.01 -4.18
C ALA A 116 24.48 0.48 -4.36
N ALA A 117 23.84 -0.27 -3.46
CA ALA A 117 23.84 -1.74 -3.47
C ALA A 117 23.03 -2.32 -4.64
N ASN A 118 21.90 -1.71 -5.00
CA ASN A 118 21.02 -2.18 -6.07
C ASN A 118 20.95 -1.22 -7.27
N ARG A 119 22.06 -0.53 -7.55
CA ARG A 119 22.12 0.56 -8.54
C ARG A 119 21.57 0.16 -9.91
N ASP A 120 22.06 -0.94 -10.46
CA ASP A 120 21.80 -1.30 -11.86
C ASP A 120 20.31 -1.65 -12.04
N ALA A 121 19.72 -2.44 -11.13
CA ALA A 121 18.29 -2.76 -11.21
C ALA A 121 17.38 -1.56 -10.93
N ILE A 122 17.80 -0.63 -10.06
CA ILE A 122 17.08 0.63 -9.84
C ILE A 122 17.08 1.49 -11.10
N VAL A 123 18.23 1.62 -11.77
CA VAL A 123 18.34 2.39 -13.02
C VAL A 123 17.44 1.78 -14.10
N ASP A 124 17.50 0.47 -14.32
CA ASP A 124 16.66 -0.21 -15.31
C ASP A 124 15.15 -0.02 -15.02
N ALA A 125 14.76 -0.08 -13.73
CA ALA A 125 13.39 0.14 -13.30
C ALA A 125 12.96 1.61 -13.45
N LEU A 126 13.85 2.57 -13.17
CA LEU A 126 13.59 3.99 -13.40
C LEU A 126 13.44 4.31 -14.89
N ASP A 127 14.30 3.75 -15.75
CA ASP A 127 14.21 3.96 -17.20
C ASP A 127 12.85 3.47 -17.74
N SER A 128 12.43 2.28 -17.31
CA SER A 128 11.10 1.73 -17.64
C SER A 128 9.96 2.65 -17.15
N TYR A 129 10.09 3.21 -15.95
CA TYR A 129 9.11 4.13 -15.39
C TYR A 129 9.07 5.48 -16.13
N VAL A 130 10.23 6.03 -16.49
CA VAL A 130 10.35 7.28 -17.24
C VAL A 130 9.79 7.13 -18.65
N GLU A 131 10.05 6.01 -19.32
CA GLU A 131 9.46 5.70 -20.63
C GLU A 131 7.92 5.67 -20.54
N ALA A 132 7.39 4.96 -19.54
CA ALA A 132 5.94 4.88 -19.31
C ALA A 132 5.33 6.26 -19.00
N LEU A 133 5.98 7.08 -18.15
CA LEU A 133 5.56 8.46 -17.89
C LEU A 133 5.60 9.33 -19.15
N GLY A 134 6.59 9.13 -20.02
CA GLY A 134 6.68 9.79 -21.32
C GLY A 134 5.47 9.49 -22.20
N ALA A 135 5.02 8.23 -22.23
CA ALA A 135 3.81 7.83 -22.93
C ALA A 135 2.56 8.51 -22.36
N VAL A 136 2.40 8.55 -21.02
CA VAL A 136 1.29 9.27 -20.35
C VAL A 136 1.29 10.75 -20.71
N ARG A 137 2.45 11.40 -20.64
CA ARG A 137 2.62 12.80 -21.03
C ARG A 137 2.22 13.02 -22.49
N GLY A 138 2.54 12.09 -23.38
CA GLY A 138 2.09 12.08 -24.78
C GLY A 138 0.57 12.04 -24.91
N MET A 139 -0.10 11.09 -24.23
CA MET A 139 -1.57 10.95 -24.23
C MET A 139 -2.27 12.23 -23.72
N VAL A 140 -1.74 12.83 -22.65
CA VAL A 140 -2.29 14.08 -22.09
C VAL A 140 -2.09 15.23 -23.07
N ALA A 141 -0.89 15.37 -23.65
CA ALA A 141 -0.58 16.47 -24.57
C ALA A 141 -1.39 16.41 -25.87
N SER A 142 -1.71 15.20 -26.37
CA SER A 142 -2.54 15.01 -27.56
C SER A 142 -4.05 15.03 -27.27
N GLY A 143 -4.45 14.95 -25.99
CA GLY A 143 -5.85 14.82 -25.61
C GLY A 143 -6.45 13.44 -25.92
N ASP A 144 -5.63 12.39 -26.02
CA ASP A 144 -6.07 11.01 -26.31
C ASP A 144 -6.81 10.40 -25.12
N ARG A 145 -8.11 10.70 -25.05
CA ARG A 145 -8.99 10.26 -23.98
C ARG A 145 -9.15 8.73 -23.94
N VAL A 146 -9.07 8.05 -25.08
CA VAL A 146 -9.28 6.59 -25.15
C VAL A 146 -8.09 5.88 -24.54
N ALA A 147 -6.87 6.19 -25.02
CA ALA A 147 -5.65 5.57 -24.50
C ALA A 147 -5.46 5.84 -23.01
N LEU A 148 -5.75 7.07 -22.55
CA LEU A 148 -5.66 7.44 -21.15
C LEU A 148 -6.66 6.67 -20.27
N LEU A 149 -7.91 6.53 -20.72
CA LEU A 149 -8.92 5.77 -19.97
C LEU A 149 -8.56 4.29 -19.86
N GLU A 150 -8.03 3.69 -20.93
CA GLU A 150 -7.59 2.30 -20.90
C GLU A 150 -6.44 2.10 -19.91
N LEU A 151 -5.44 2.98 -19.89
CA LEU A 151 -4.36 2.93 -18.92
C LEU A 151 -4.87 3.01 -17.48
N LEU A 152 -5.71 4.00 -17.18
CA LEU A 152 -6.27 4.20 -15.84
C LEU A 152 -7.12 3.00 -15.40
N THR A 153 -7.86 2.39 -16.34
CA THR A 153 -8.66 1.19 -16.06
C THR A 153 -7.78 -0.02 -15.76
N ARG A 154 -6.73 -0.25 -16.55
CA ARG A 154 -5.77 -1.34 -16.29
C ARG A 154 -5.10 -1.16 -14.92
N ALA A 155 -4.61 0.05 -14.62
CA ALA A 155 -3.98 0.36 -13.33
C ALA A 155 -4.95 0.14 -12.15
N ARG A 156 -6.19 0.60 -12.27
CA ARG A 156 -7.24 0.37 -11.26
C ARG A 156 -7.47 -1.12 -11.01
N ASN A 157 -7.57 -1.92 -12.07
CA ASN A 157 -7.82 -3.35 -11.94
C ASN A 157 -6.63 -4.07 -11.29
N SER A 158 -5.39 -3.74 -11.70
CA SER A 158 -4.19 -4.31 -11.07
C SER A 158 -4.09 -3.96 -9.59
N ARG A 159 -4.39 -2.72 -9.20
CA ARG A 159 -4.36 -2.29 -7.79
C ARG A 159 -5.38 -3.02 -6.92
N ARG A 160 -6.59 -3.24 -7.45
CA ARG A 160 -7.67 -3.96 -6.75
C ARG A 160 -7.40 -5.46 -6.64
N ALA A 161 -6.61 -6.01 -7.55
CA ALA A 161 -6.17 -7.40 -7.52
C ALA A 161 -4.96 -7.65 -6.60
N LEU A 162 -4.39 -6.61 -5.97
CA LEU A 162 -3.34 -6.82 -4.97
C LEU A 162 -3.92 -7.59 -3.77
N PRO A 163 -3.23 -8.63 -3.28
CA PRO A 163 -3.68 -9.37 -2.11
C PRO A 163 -3.69 -8.46 -0.87
N VAL A 164 -4.77 -8.55 -0.07
CA VAL A 164 -4.97 -7.77 1.17
C VAL A 164 -4.06 -8.29 2.30
N SER A 165 -3.69 -9.57 2.23
CA SER A 165 -2.59 -10.24 2.92
C SER A 165 -2.64 -11.71 2.48
N ALA A 166 -1.51 -12.40 2.37
CA ALA A 166 -1.49 -13.80 1.97
C ALA A 166 -2.00 -14.77 3.06
N ALA A 167 -2.14 -14.27 4.30
CA ALA A 167 -2.75 -14.99 5.42
C ALA A 167 -4.29 -15.03 5.38
N ILE A 168 -4.94 -14.31 4.45
CA ILE A 168 -6.40 -14.18 4.40
C ILE A 168 -6.97 -15.15 3.36
N GLU A 169 -7.59 -16.23 3.83
CA GLU A 169 -8.27 -17.21 2.97
C GLU A 169 -9.73 -16.80 2.65
N GLY A 170 -10.10 -16.83 1.37
CA GLY A 170 -11.49 -16.76 0.90
C GLY A 170 -11.89 -15.45 0.19
N PRO A 171 -13.11 -15.40 -0.39
CA PRO A 171 -13.60 -14.23 -1.10
C PRO A 171 -13.79 -13.03 -0.15
N LEU A 172 -13.43 -11.85 -0.63
CA LEU A 172 -13.48 -10.60 0.11
C LEU A 172 -14.51 -9.64 -0.49
N ALA A 173 -15.08 -8.80 0.37
CA ALA A 173 -15.97 -7.73 -0.02
C ALA A 173 -15.50 -6.40 0.57
N GLU A 174 -15.60 -5.36 -0.25
CA GLU A 174 -15.40 -3.97 0.13
C GLU A 174 -16.76 -3.35 0.50
N ILE A 175 -16.83 -2.70 1.67
CA ILE A 175 -18.01 -1.97 2.14
C ILE A 175 -17.62 -0.49 2.29
N ARG A 176 -18.20 0.37 1.46
CA ARG A 176 -17.99 1.82 1.47
C ARG A 176 -19.14 2.49 2.19
N THR A 177 -18.88 3.09 3.34
CA THR A 177 -19.88 3.70 4.20
C THR A 177 -19.61 5.20 4.34
N PRO A 178 -20.47 6.07 3.80
CA PRO A 178 -20.41 7.50 4.10
C PRO A 178 -20.55 7.73 5.60
N ILE A 179 -19.62 8.48 6.18
CA ILE A 179 -19.53 8.80 7.60
C ILE A 179 -19.43 10.30 7.81
N ALA A 180 -20.03 10.80 8.89
CA ALA A 180 -19.85 12.18 9.32
C ALA A 180 -18.53 12.31 10.10
N ASP A 181 -17.87 13.46 9.97
CA ASP A 181 -16.68 13.80 10.75
C ASP A 181 -17.10 14.28 12.15
N ARG A 182 -17.41 13.33 13.02
CA ARG A 182 -17.73 13.58 14.43
C ARG A 182 -17.10 12.52 15.33
N PRO A 183 -16.83 12.85 16.60
CA PRO A 183 -16.34 11.89 17.57
C PRO A 183 -17.24 10.64 17.64
N GLY A 184 -16.59 9.47 17.71
CA GLY A 184 -17.26 8.18 17.92
C GLY A 184 -17.71 7.42 16.68
N VAL A 185 -17.75 8.03 15.48
CA VAL A 185 -18.30 7.35 14.28
C VAL A 185 -17.52 6.09 13.89
N LEU A 186 -16.18 6.14 13.95
CA LEU A 186 -15.37 4.95 13.70
C LEU A 186 -15.65 3.86 14.74
N ALA A 187 -15.75 4.24 16.01
CA ALA A 187 -16.05 3.30 17.10
C ALA A 187 -17.44 2.67 16.94
N GLU A 188 -18.44 3.44 16.52
CA GLU A 188 -19.78 2.91 16.23
C GLU A 188 -19.72 1.81 15.16
N VAL A 189 -19.04 2.09 14.04
CA VAL A 189 -18.94 1.14 12.92
C VAL A 189 -18.09 -0.09 13.28
N THR A 190 -16.92 0.09 13.90
CA THR A 190 -16.02 -1.01 14.23
C THR A 190 -16.54 -1.86 15.39
N THR A 191 -17.20 -1.25 16.38
CA THR A 191 -17.88 -1.99 17.46
C THR A 191 -19.04 -2.80 16.90
N LEU A 192 -19.80 -2.25 15.94
CA LEU A 192 -20.87 -3.00 15.29
C LEU A 192 -20.34 -4.23 14.55
N ALA A 193 -19.28 -4.07 13.77
CA ALA A 193 -18.60 -5.19 13.11
C ALA A 193 -18.12 -6.24 14.14
N GLY A 194 -17.46 -5.81 15.22
CA GLY A 194 -17.01 -6.69 16.29
C GLY A 194 -18.14 -7.44 16.99
N SER A 195 -19.27 -6.76 17.26
CA SER A 195 -20.46 -7.38 17.90
C SER A 195 -21.09 -8.47 17.06
N LEU A 196 -20.91 -8.39 15.73
CA LEU A 196 -21.36 -9.38 14.77
C LEU A 196 -20.28 -10.42 14.48
N GLY A 197 -19.11 -10.38 15.13
CA GLY A 197 -17.99 -11.28 14.84
C GLY A 197 -17.49 -11.14 13.39
N VAL A 198 -17.55 -9.93 12.83
CA VAL A 198 -17.00 -9.63 11.50
C VAL A 198 -15.61 -9.06 11.69
N ASN A 199 -14.59 -9.80 11.22
CA ASN A 199 -13.22 -9.30 11.21
C ASN A 199 -13.07 -8.25 10.11
N ILE A 200 -12.44 -7.11 10.45
CA ILE A 200 -12.07 -6.06 9.51
C ILE A 200 -10.62 -6.31 9.11
N LEU A 201 -10.41 -6.58 7.83
CA LEU A 201 -9.12 -6.97 7.26
C LEU A 201 -8.32 -5.77 6.77
N ASP A 202 -9.02 -4.75 6.30
CA ASP A 202 -8.45 -3.46 5.92
C ASP A 202 -9.46 -2.35 6.22
N LEU A 203 -8.95 -1.17 6.56
CA LEU A 203 -9.74 -0.01 6.92
C LEU A 203 -9.07 1.25 6.35
N GLU A 204 -9.79 1.95 5.48
CA GLU A 204 -9.34 3.21 4.89
C GLU A 204 -10.41 4.29 5.11
N ILE A 205 -9.97 5.53 5.34
CA ILE A 205 -10.85 6.69 5.34
C ILE A 205 -10.52 7.55 4.12
N VAL A 206 -11.45 7.56 3.17
CA VAL A 206 -11.38 8.47 2.02
C VAL A 206 -12.01 9.79 2.43
N HIS A 207 -11.18 10.81 2.59
CA HIS A 207 -11.61 12.14 3.00
C HIS A 207 -12.29 12.88 1.85
N SER A 208 -13.42 13.55 2.10
CA SER A 208 -13.97 14.50 1.15
C SER A 208 -13.06 15.73 1.07
N ILE A 209 -12.88 16.25 -0.15
CA ILE A 209 -12.09 17.46 -0.41
C ILE A 209 -12.84 18.70 0.12
N GLU A 210 -14.17 18.62 0.22
CA GLU A 210 -15.06 19.68 0.67
C GLU A 210 -16.12 19.09 1.63
N GLY A 211 -15.90 19.15 2.94
CA GLY A 211 -16.95 18.92 3.95
C GLY A 211 -16.53 18.14 5.21
N GLU A 212 -17.40 18.17 6.22
CA GLU A 212 -17.33 17.40 7.48
C GLU A 212 -17.77 15.93 7.28
N SER A 213 -17.33 15.30 6.18
CA SER A 213 -17.72 13.92 5.87
C SER A 213 -16.63 13.17 5.12
N GLY A 214 -16.59 11.86 5.33
CA GLY A 214 -15.68 10.94 4.66
C GLY A 214 -16.40 9.67 4.24
N VAL A 215 -15.68 8.79 3.56
CA VAL A 215 -16.15 7.43 3.28
C VAL A 215 -15.22 6.48 4.00
N LEU A 216 -15.78 5.72 4.94
CA LEU A 216 -15.10 4.61 5.58
C LEU A 216 -15.19 3.40 4.65
N VAL A 217 -14.05 2.91 4.20
CA VAL A 217 -13.93 1.72 3.36
C VAL A 217 -13.43 0.59 4.25
N LEU A 218 -14.22 -0.49 4.33
CA LEU A 218 -13.88 -1.69 5.09
C LEU A 218 -13.72 -2.86 4.12
N VAL A 219 -12.64 -3.62 4.27
CA VAL A 219 -12.50 -4.93 3.62
C VAL A 219 -12.81 -6.01 4.64
N VAL A 220 -13.76 -6.89 4.32
CA VAL A 220 -14.23 -7.97 5.20
C VAL A 220 -14.44 -9.26 4.41
N PRO A 221 -14.50 -10.44 5.05
CA PRO A 221 -14.86 -11.67 4.37
C PRO A 221 -16.26 -11.59 3.72
N SER A 222 -16.40 -11.97 2.45
CA SER A 222 -17.67 -11.87 1.70
C SER A 222 -18.82 -12.62 2.36
N ALA A 223 -18.52 -13.71 3.06
CA ALA A 223 -19.51 -14.51 3.81
C ALA A 223 -20.15 -13.73 4.98
N ARG A 224 -19.49 -12.71 5.50
CA ARG A 224 -19.97 -11.88 6.62
C ARG A 224 -20.45 -10.50 6.18
N ALA A 225 -20.06 -10.06 4.99
CA ALA A 225 -20.34 -8.71 4.47
C ALA A 225 -21.83 -8.33 4.50
N ALA A 226 -22.74 -9.24 4.12
CA ALA A 226 -24.18 -8.97 4.14
C ALA A 226 -24.70 -8.59 5.54
N SER A 227 -24.29 -9.35 6.57
CA SER A 227 -24.73 -9.08 7.95
C SER A 227 -24.26 -7.72 8.47
N LEU A 228 -23.06 -7.29 8.09
CA LEU A 228 -22.53 -5.98 8.47
C LEU A 228 -23.26 -4.85 7.72
N VAL A 229 -23.53 -5.03 6.42
CA VAL A 229 -24.31 -4.07 5.61
C VAL A 229 -25.69 -3.84 6.21
N ASP A 230 -26.42 -4.91 6.53
CA ASP A 230 -27.78 -4.81 7.09
C ASP A 230 -27.78 -4.09 8.45
N ALA A 231 -26.78 -4.37 9.29
CA ALA A 231 -26.63 -3.75 10.60
C ALA A 231 -26.27 -2.25 10.50
N LEU A 232 -25.41 -1.89 9.55
CA LEU A 232 -25.05 -0.51 9.25
C LEU A 232 -26.28 0.28 8.76
N ILE A 233 -27.08 -0.30 7.85
CA ILE A 233 -28.34 0.30 7.39
C ILE A 233 -29.30 0.51 8.56
N SER A 234 -29.44 -0.50 9.43
CA SER A 234 -30.29 -0.42 10.64
C SER A 234 -29.83 0.64 11.63
N SER A 235 -28.53 0.96 11.62
CA SER A 235 -27.92 2.01 12.44
C SER A 235 -27.93 3.38 11.77
N GLY A 236 -28.59 3.53 10.62
CA GLY A 236 -28.78 4.80 9.91
C GLY A 236 -27.71 5.14 8.87
N TYR A 237 -26.73 4.25 8.63
CA TYR A 237 -25.72 4.42 7.60
C TYR A 237 -26.23 4.01 6.21
N ARG A 238 -25.48 4.38 5.16
CA ARG A 238 -25.79 4.04 3.76
C ARG A 238 -24.63 3.34 3.07
N PRO A 239 -24.26 2.13 3.51
CA PRO A 239 -23.15 1.38 2.94
C PRO A 239 -23.42 0.94 1.49
N VAL A 240 -22.36 0.87 0.69
CA VAL A 240 -22.35 0.23 -0.64
C VAL A 240 -21.35 -0.92 -0.60
N ARG A 241 -21.79 -2.11 -1.01
CA ARG A 241 -20.96 -3.32 -1.08
C ARG A 241 -20.51 -3.59 -2.51
N SER A 242 -19.28 -4.04 -2.67
CA SER A 242 -18.77 -4.67 -3.90
C SER A 242 -17.86 -5.85 -3.58
N GLU A 243 -17.93 -6.92 -4.37
CA GLU A 243 -16.94 -8.01 -4.28
C GLU A 243 -15.57 -7.56 -4.82
N LEU A 244 -14.51 -8.11 -4.22
CA LEU A 244 -13.12 -7.94 -4.65
C LEU A 244 -12.65 -9.14 -5.46
#